data_AF-A0A2P4SQ73-F1
#
_entry.id   AF-A0A2P4SQ73-F1
#
_cell.length_a   1.000
_cell.length_b   1.000
_cell.length_c   1.000
_cell.angle_alpha   90.00
_cell.angle_beta   90.00
_cell.angle_gamma   90.00
#
_symmetry.space_group_name_H-M   'P 1'
#
loop_
_entity.id
_entity.type
_entity.pdbx_description
1 polymer ?
#
loop_
_entity_poly.entity_id
_entity_poly.type
_entity_poly.pdbx_seq_one_letter_code
_entity_poly.pdbx_strand_id
1 'polypeptide(L)'
;EDNEDLKCQLQFVKEEAALMRKKMAKIDKEKDRFEHELQKYRSFYGDLDSPLPKGEAGGPPTTREAELKLRLRLVEEEANILGRKIVELEVENRGLKAELDDLRGDDFSGAANPLLGEQSESLSELRQHLQLVEDETELLRRNVADLEEQNKRITAELNKYKYKSGAHESSRHHDNAKTEALQEELKAARMQINELSGKVMQLQYENRVLMSNMQRYDLASHLGIRGSPRDSDAESDAGKKESDDDSRPPHRKREGPIGGESDSEEVRNIRCLTPTRSFYPTPSGWQKSFTDRQQMKDIRCEAERLGKTIDRLISDTSTIITEARIYVANGDLFGLMDEEDDGSRIREHELLYRINAQMKAFRKELQTFIDRLEVPKSSDDRSADEPLSVSQ
;
A
#
# COMPACT_ATOMS: atom_id res chain seq x y z
N GLU A 1 117.82 -4.53 89.79
CA GLU A 1 116.80 -3.58 89.32
C GLU A 1 116.26 -4.06 87.97
N ASP A 2 117.11 -4.23 86.95
CA ASP A 2 116.72 -4.74 85.61
C ASP A 2 115.88 -6.04 85.60
N ASN A 3 116.15 -6.99 86.51
CA ASN A 3 115.36 -8.23 86.63
C ASN A 3 113.94 -7.99 87.19
N GLU A 4 113.79 -7.04 88.12
CA GLU A 4 112.47 -6.68 88.66
C GLU A 4 111.66 -5.87 87.64
N ASP A 5 112.31 -4.98 86.88
CA ASP A 5 111.66 -4.24 85.80
C ASP A 5 111.18 -5.17 84.68
N LEU A 6 111.98 -6.17 84.31
CA LEU A 6 111.58 -7.17 83.32
C LEU A 6 110.39 -8.02 83.80
N LYS A 7 110.34 -8.37 85.10
CA LYS A 7 109.18 -9.06 85.68
C LYS A 7 107.92 -8.18 85.66
N CYS A 8 108.04 -6.90 85.98
CA CYS A 8 106.93 -5.94 85.90
C CYS A 8 106.41 -5.78 84.47
N GLN A 9 107.29 -5.60 83.48
CA GLN A 9 106.90 -5.54 82.07
C GLN A 9 106.24 -6.83 81.60
N LEU A 10 106.77 -7.99 81.99
CA LEU A 10 106.17 -9.29 81.68
C LEU A 10 104.78 -9.41 82.31
N GLN A 11 104.57 -8.90 83.52
CA GLN A 11 103.26 -8.88 84.18
C GLN A 11 102.27 -7.99 83.42
N PHE A 12 102.67 -6.79 82.99
CA PHE A 12 101.82 -5.92 82.17
C PHE A 12 101.42 -6.59 80.85
N VAL A 13 102.37 -7.21 80.13
CA VAL A 13 102.07 -7.92 78.88
C VAL A 13 101.14 -9.11 79.13
N LYS A 14 101.29 -9.84 80.25
CA LYS A 14 100.37 -10.94 80.61
C LYS A 14 98.96 -10.44 80.89
N GLU A 15 98.82 -9.32 81.60
CA GLU A 15 97.53 -8.68 81.88
C GLU A 15 96.87 -8.14 80.61
N GLU A 16 97.65 -7.49 79.74
CA GLU A 16 97.19 -7.03 78.43
C GLU A 16 96.73 -8.19 77.54
N ALA A 17 97.50 -9.28 77.48
CA ALA A 17 97.11 -10.49 76.75
C ALA A 17 95.84 -11.12 77.33
N ALA A 18 95.65 -11.10 78.64
CA ALA A 18 94.44 -11.57 79.29
C ALA A 18 93.23 -10.67 78.96
N LEU A 19 93.43 -9.36 78.95
CA LEU A 19 92.42 -8.39 78.55
C LEU A 19 92.02 -8.57 77.08
N MET A 20 92.99 -8.77 76.19
CA MET A 20 92.75 -9.02 74.76
C MET A 20 91.98 -10.32 74.53
N ARG A 21 92.33 -11.41 75.23
CA ARG A 21 91.56 -12.66 75.20
C ARG A 21 90.10 -12.45 75.64
N LYS A 22 89.88 -11.65 76.68
CA LYS A 22 88.51 -11.32 77.15
C LYS A 22 87.74 -10.48 76.12
N LYS A 23 88.39 -9.53 75.46
CA LYS A 23 87.77 -8.73 74.37
C LYS A 23 87.41 -9.60 73.18
N MET A 24 88.31 -10.49 72.74
CA MET A 24 88.05 -11.43 71.66
C MET A 24 86.85 -12.32 71.96
N ALA A 25 86.78 -12.91 73.16
CA ALA A 25 85.63 -13.70 73.57
C ALA A 25 84.31 -12.91 73.61
N LYS A 26 84.36 -11.58 73.81
CA LYS A 26 83.17 -10.72 73.73
C LYS A 26 82.76 -10.48 72.28
N ILE A 27 83.73 -10.23 71.39
CA ILE A 27 83.50 -10.05 69.96
C ILE A 27 82.94 -11.34 69.34
N ASP A 28 83.48 -12.51 69.69
CA ASP A 28 82.95 -13.79 69.19
C ASP A 28 81.48 -13.99 69.59
N LYS A 29 81.13 -13.68 70.85
CA LYS A 29 79.74 -13.71 71.31
C LYS A 29 78.84 -12.70 70.58
N GLU A 30 79.36 -11.54 70.23
CA GLU A 30 78.63 -10.53 69.45
C GLU A 30 78.45 -10.97 68.00
N LYS A 31 79.50 -11.52 67.40
CA LYS A 31 79.48 -12.12 66.06
C LYS A 31 78.43 -13.22 65.99
N ASP A 32 78.44 -14.17 66.93
CA ASP A 32 77.45 -15.25 66.99
C ASP A 32 76.04 -14.66 67.08
N ARG A 33 75.81 -13.64 67.93
CA ARG A 33 74.50 -12.98 68.03
C ARG A 33 74.07 -12.36 66.70
N PHE A 34 74.95 -11.64 66.01
CA PHE A 34 74.63 -11.04 64.71
C PHE A 34 74.39 -12.10 63.64
N GLU A 35 75.12 -13.21 63.64
CA GLU A 35 74.87 -14.34 62.72
C GLU A 35 73.48 -14.94 62.94
N HIS A 36 73.03 -15.07 64.20
CA HIS A 36 71.67 -15.53 64.51
C HIS A 36 70.60 -14.52 64.06
N GLU A 37 70.82 -13.22 64.26
CA GLU A 37 69.91 -12.18 63.77
C GLU A 37 69.84 -12.17 62.24
N LEU A 38 70.97 -12.28 61.55
CA LEU A 38 71.03 -12.41 60.09
C LEU A 38 70.28 -13.66 59.61
N GLN A 39 70.47 -14.80 60.27
CA GLN A 39 69.73 -16.02 59.95
C GLN A 39 68.21 -15.83 60.12
N LYS A 40 67.79 -15.13 61.18
CA LYS A 40 66.39 -14.77 61.41
C LYS A 40 65.87 -13.85 60.31
N TYR A 41 66.60 -12.79 59.95
CA TYR A 41 66.24 -11.92 58.83
C TYR A 41 66.10 -12.71 57.52
N ARG A 42 67.05 -13.59 57.21
CA ARG A 42 66.97 -14.49 56.03
C ARG A 42 65.74 -15.39 56.07
N SER A 43 65.35 -15.91 57.24
CA SER A 43 64.13 -16.73 57.36
C SER A 43 62.83 -15.93 57.14
N PHE A 44 62.80 -14.65 57.51
CA PHE A 44 61.61 -13.81 57.35
C PHE A 44 61.49 -13.23 55.93
N TYR A 45 62.61 -12.86 55.33
CA TYR A 45 62.65 -12.08 54.10
C TYR A 45 63.24 -12.81 52.89
N GLY A 46 63.76 -14.03 53.09
CA GLY A 46 64.47 -14.78 52.08
C GLY A 46 65.98 -14.47 52.05
N ASP A 47 66.74 -15.40 51.48
CA ASP A 47 68.18 -15.24 51.25
C ASP A 47 68.42 -14.69 49.84
N LEU A 48 69.30 -13.68 49.72
CA LEU A 48 69.59 -13.03 48.44
C LEU A 48 70.45 -13.93 47.52
N ASP A 49 71.18 -14.90 48.10
CA ASP A 49 72.05 -15.84 47.37
C ASP A 49 71.40 -17.23 47.18
N SER A 50 70.16 -17.45 47.62
CA SER A 50 69.45 -18.70 47.37
C SER A 50 68.87 -18.72 45.95
N PRO A 51 69.12 -19.76 45.13
CA PRO A 51 68.42 -19.92 43.87
C PRO A 51 66.94 -20.10 44.18
N LEU A 52 66.16 -19.05 43.91
CA LEU A 52 64.73 -18.97 44.20
C LEU A 52 63.96 -20.18 43.62
N PRO A 53 62.87 -20.61 44.27
CA PRO A 53 62.04 -21.70 43.80
C PRO A 53 61.44 -21.33 42.44
N LYS A 54 61.52 -22.28 41.52
CA LYS A 54 61.02 -22.19 40.14
C LYS A 54 59.51 -21.95 40.13
N GLY A 55 59.09 -20.69 40.11
CA GLY A 55 57.77 -20.25 39.65
C GLY A 55 57.95 -19.50 38.33
N GLU A 56 57.75 -20.21 37.22
CA GLU A 56 57.67 -19.83 35.79
C GLU A 56 58.60 -18.78 35.14
N ALA A 57 59.40 -18.02 35.87
CA ALA A 57 60.41 -17.10 35.32
C ALA A 57 61.69 -17.16 36.17
N GLY A 58 62.37 -18.30 36.11
CA GLY A 58 63.67 -18.52 36.76
C GLY A 58 64.81 -17.96 35.93
N GLY A 59 64.97 -16.63 35.95
CA GLY A 59 66.12 -15.95 35.34
C GLY A 59 66.88 -15.09 36.36
N PRO A 60 68.17 -14.78 36.13
CA PRO A 60 68.93 -13.87 36.99
C PRO A 60 68.21 -12.52 37.15
N PRO A 61 68.45 -11.78 38.25
CA PRO A 61 67.72 -10.55 38.58
C PRO A 61 67.72 -9.50 37.44
N THR A 62 68.78 -9.46 36.64
CA THR A 62 68.90 -8.63 35.44
C THR A 62 67.91 -9.01 34.33
N THR A 63 67.61 -10.29 34.15
CA THR A 63 66.62 -10.79 33.19
C THR A 63 65.20 -10.45 33.63
N ARG A 64 64.91 -10.58 34.93
CA ARG A 64 63.62 -10.18 35.51
C ARG A 64 63.38 -8.67 35.38
N GLU A 65 64.41 -7.86 35.62
CA GLU A 65 64.34 -6.41 35.43
C GLU A 65 64.06 -6.05 33.97
N ALA A 66 64.70 -6.73 33.01
CA ALA A 66 64.45 -6.53 31.59
C ALA A 66 63.03 -6.95 31.19
N GLU A 67 62.51 -8.06 31.71
CA GLU A 67 61.15 -8.53 31.47
C GLU A 67 60.10 -7.55 32.00
N LEU A 68 60.28 -7.05 33.24
CA LEU A 68 59.38 -6.05 33.81
C LEU A 68 59.41 -4.72 33.04
N LYS A 69 60.59 -4.29 32.56
CA LYS A 69 60.71 -3.12 31.67
C LYS A 69 59.97 -3.33 30.35
N LEU A 70 60.03 -4.53 29.78
CA LEU A 70 59.28 -4.85 28.57
C LEU A 70 57.76 -4.81 28.82
N ARG A 71 57.29 -5.44 29.90
CA ARG A 71 55.85 -5.41 30.27
C ARG A 71 55.37 -3.97 30.50
N LEU A 72 56.17 -3.15 31.16
CA LEU A 72 55.84 -1.73 31.36
C LEU A 72 55.69 -1.00 30.03
N ARG A 73 56.65 -1.19 29.10
CA ARG A 73 56.57 -0.59 27.75
C ARG A 73 55.33 -1.04 26.98
N LEU A 74 54.98 -2.33 27.03
CA LEU A 74 53.79 -2.84 26.36
C LEU A 74 52.52 -2.18 26.92
N VAL A 75 52.40 -2.06 28.23
CA VAL A 75 51.25 -1.38 28.86
C VAL A 75 51.22 0.10 28.50
N GLU A 76 52.37 0.78 28.44
CA GLU A 76 52.46 2.17 27.97
C GLU A 76 52.04 2.30 26.50
N GLU A 77 52.46 1.37 25.64
CA GLU A 77 52.07 1.32 24.23
C GLU A 77 50.57 1.06 24.05
N GLU A 78 50.00 0.11 24.81
CA GLU A 78 48.55 -0.17 24.84
C GLU A 78 47.77 1.07 25.28
N ALA A 79 48.20 1.73 26.37
CA ALA A 79 47.58 2.96 26.84
C ALA A 79 47.65 4.08 25.78
N ASN A 80 48.76 4.16 25.04
CA ASN A 80 48.92 5.13 23.95
C ASN A 80 48.00 4.82 22.74
N ILE A 81 47.83 3.54 22.39
CA ILE A 81 46.92 3.13 21.32
C ILE A 81 45.46 3.43 21.72
N LEU A 82 45.07 3.06 22.94
CA LEU A 82 43.74 3.34 23.46
C LEU A 82 43.48 4.84 23.57
N GLY A 83 44.46 5.63 24.02
CA GLY A 83 44.37 7.09 24.06
C GLY A 83 44.08 7.69 22.68
N ARG A 84 44.75 7.22 21.63
CA ARG A 84 44.44 7.64 20.24
C ARG A 84 43.03 7.22 19.82
N LYS A 85 42.61 5.99 20.14
CA LYS A 85 41.28 5.50 19.77
C LYS A 85 40.15 6.26 20.47
N ILE A 86 40.36 6.67 21.73
CA ILE A 86 39.42 7.53 22.45
C ILE A 86 39.23 8.86 21.71
N VAL A 87 40.32 9.53 21.34
CA VAL A 87 40.24 10.82 20.62
C VAL A 87 39.56 10.66 19.25
N GLU A 88 39.89 9.60 18.50
CA GLU A 88 39.24 9.30 17.23
C GLU A 88 37.73 9.14 17.39
N LEU A 89 37.31 8.31 18.35
CA LEU A 89 35.90 8.10 18.66
C LEU A 89 35.24 9.38 19.17
N GLU A 90 35.91 10.22 19.96
CA GLU A 90 35.38 11.51 20.42
C GLU A 90 35.15 12.48 19.25
N VAL A 91 36.06 12.51 18.28
CA VAL A 91 35.90 13.32 17.07
C VAL A 91 34.74 12.80 16.21
N GLU A 92 34.66 11.49 15.99
CA GLU A 92 33.55 10.85 15.28
C GLU A 92 32.21 11.12 15.98
N ASN A 93 32.15 10.97 17.31
CA ASN A 93 30.93 11.24 18.09
C ASN A 93 30.50 12.72 18.01
N ARG A 94 31.46 13.65 18.00
CA ARG A 94 31.16 15.08 17.78
C ARG A 94 30.68 15.34 16.36
N GLY A 95 31.26 14.67 15.35
CA GLY A 95 30.80 14.74 13.97
C GLY A 95 29.37 14.25 13.81
N LEU A 96 29.07 13.05 14.31
CA LEU A 96 27.72 12.47 14.29
C LEU A 96 26.71 13.33 15.07
N LYS A 97 27.12 13.94 16.20
CA LYS A 97 26.26 14.89 16.92
C LYS A 97 25.97 16.15 16.10
N ALA A 98 26.97 16.68 15.40
CA ALA A 98 26.75 17.81 14.50
C ALA A 98 25.80 17.44 13.37
N GLU A 99 25.96 16.26 12.75
CA GLU A 99 25.03 15.77 11.73
C GLU A 99 23.60 15.58 12.26
N LEU A 100 23.44 15.07 13.48
CA LEU A 100 22.13 14.96 14.15
C LEU A 100 21.54 16.34 14.48
N ASP A 101 22.37 17.30 14.89
CA ASP A 101 21.95 18.68 15.15
C ASP A 101 21.55 19.39 13.85
N ASP A 102 22.23 19.14 12.73
CA ASP A 102 21.89 19.67 11.40
C ASP A 102 20.53 19.14 10.92
N LEU A 103 20.32 17.81 11.02
CA LEU A 103 19.04 17.18 10.67
C LEU A 103 17.90 17.65 11.58
N ARG A 104 18.16 17.88 12.87
CA ARG A 104 17.15 18.41 13.82
C ARG A 104 16.95 19.92 13.66
N GLY A 105 17.95 20.65 13.18
CA GLY A 105 17.88 22.08 12.88
C GLY A 105 16.87 22.39 11.79
N ASP A 106 16.68 21.47 10.84
CA ASP A 106 15.66 21.55 9.79
C ASP A 106 14.22 21.40 10.33
N ASP A 107 14.03 20.76 11.48
CA ASP A 107 12.71 20.60 12.11
C ASP A 107 12.27 21.85 12.91
N PHE A 108 13.19 22.77 13.25
CA PHE A 108 12.89 23.88 14.18
C PHE A 108 13.47 25.25 13.84
N SER A 109 14.24 25.42 12.76
CA SER A 109 14.73 26.74 12.35
C SER A 109 14.15 27.16 10.99
N GLY A 110 13.04 27.89 11.06
CA GLY A 110 12.57 28.70 9.95
C GLY A 110 13.60 29.77 9.60
N ALA A 111 14.52 29.47 8.69
CA ALA A 111 15.21 30.39 7.80
C ALA A 111 16.31 29.61 7.06
N ALA A 112 16.17 29.47 5.73
CA ALA A 112 17.25 29.39 4.72
C ALA A 112 17.13 28.30 3.64
N ASN A 113 15.97 27.64 3.44
CA ASN A 113 15.75 26.83 2.23
C ASN A 113 14.40 27.16 1.56
N PRO A 114 14.38 27.87 0.40
CA PRO A 114 13.16 28.14 -0.36
C PRO A 114 12.41 26.86 -0.77
N LEU A 115 13.14 25.76 -0.97
CA LEU A 115 12.60 24.47 -1.39
C LEU A 115 11.95 23.67 -0.23
N LEU A 116 12.28 23.98 1.03
CA LEU A 116 11.65 23.37 2.20
C LEU A 116 10.44 24.17 2.69
N GLY A 117 10.42 25.49 2.47
CA GLY A 117 9.24 26.33 2.68
C GLY A 117 8.05 25.83 1.85
N GLU A 118 8.25 25.62 0.55
CA GLU A 118 7.24 25.10 -0.38
C GLU A 118 6.78 23.67 -0.01
N GLN A 119 7.69 22.83 0.52
CA GLN A 119 7.34 21.51 1.06
C GLN A 119 6.57 21.58 2.38
N SER A 120 6.88 22.53 3.25
CA SER A 120 6.15 22.74 4.51
C SER A 120 4.76 23.34 4.28
N GLU A 121 4.63 24.26 3.32
CA GLU A 121 3.37 24.85 2.88
C GLU A 121 2.50 23.80 2.18
N SER A 122 3.06 23.01 1.26
CA SER A 122 2.33 21.89 0.63
C SER A 122 1.94 20.79 1.62
N LEU A 123 2.74 20.50 2.65
CA LEU A 123 2.33 19.61 3.74
C LEU A 123 1.20 20.21 4.59
N SER A 124 1.20 21.52 4.82
CA SER A 124 0.12 22.22 5.52
C SER A 124 -1.17 22.23 4.70
N GLU A 125 -1.08 22.51 3.40
CA GLU A 125 -2.19 22.45 2.45
C GLU A 125 -2.76 21.02 2.35
N LEU A 126 -1.89 20.01 2.30
CA LEU A 126 -2.32 18.61 2.28
C LEU A 126 -3.05 18.23 3.58
N ARG A 127 -2.60 18.72 4.74
CA ARG A 127 -3.30 18.54 6.02
C ARG A 127 -4.66 19.24 6.02
N GLN A 128 -4.76 20.44 5.46
CA GLN A 128 -6.03 21.14 5.32
C GLN A 128 -6.99 20.41 4.38
N HIS A 129 -6.49 19.91 3.24
CA HIS A 129 -7.29 19.09 2.32
C HIS A 129 -7.78 17.80 2.96
N LEU A 130 -6.92 17.14 3.75
CA LEU A 130 -7.31 15.95 4.50
C LEU A 130 -8.45 16.27 5.49
N GLN A 131 -8.33 17.36 6.25
CA GLN A 131 -9.39 17.80 7.17
C GLN A 131 -10.71 18.09 6.44
N LEU A 132 -10.67 18.76 5.28
CA LEU A 132 -11.87 19.04 4.49
C LEU A 132 -12.53 17.76 3.98
N VAL A 133 -11.74 16.78 3.53
CA VAL A 133 -12.25 15.48 3.09
C VAL A 133 -12.84 14.70 4.27
N GLU A 134 -12.20 14.74 5.44
CA GLU A 134 -12.73 14.15 6.67
C GLU A 134 -14.09 14.77 7.04
N ASP A 135 -14.19 16.09 7.07
CA ASP A 135 -15.42 16.82 7.36
C ASP A 135 -16.54 16.50 6.33
N GLU A 136 -16.19 16.43 5.04
CA GLU A 136 -17.13 16.03 3.98
C GLU A 136 -17.61 14.59 4.17
N THR A 137 -16.71 13.67 4.53
CA THR A 137 -17.09 12.27 4.78
C THR A 137 -18.00 12.15 6.00
N GLU A 138 -17.80 12.94 7.05
CA GLU A 138 -18.71 12.99 8.19
C GLU A 138 -20.07 13.55 7.81
N LEU A 139 -20.11 14.62 7.01
CA LEU A 139 -21.35 15.20 6.50
C LEU A 139 -22.13 14.19 5.65
N LEU A 140 -21.45 13.48 4.75
CA LEU A 140 -22.05 12.42 3.94
C LEU A 140 -22.58 11.27 4.80
N ARG A 141 -21.87 10.86 5.85
CA ARG A 141 -22.36 9.84 6.81
C ARG A 141 -23.63 10.30 7.52
N ARG A 142 -23.71 11.57 7.95
CA ARG A 142 -24.92 12.15 8.55
C ARG A 142 -26.08 12.16 7.54
N ASN A 143 -25.84 12.61 6.31
CA ASN A 143 -26.85 12.63 5.25
C ASN A 143 -27.37 11.23 4.89
N VAL A 144 -26.49 10.23 4.84
CA VAL A 144 -26.87 8.83 4.62
C VAL A 144 -27.76 8.34 5.76
N ALA A 145 -27.40 8.62 7.02
CA ALA A 145 -28.22 8.25 8.17
C ALA A 145 -29.62 8.91 8.14
N ASP A 146 -29.70 10.20 7.77
CA ASP A 146 -30.98 10.91 7.63
C ASP A 146 -31.85 10.31 6.50
N LEU A 147 -31.25 10.01 5.35
CA LEU A 147 -31.93 9.36 4.23
C LEU A 147 -32.38 7.92 4.57
N GLU A 148 -31.57 7.18 5.32
CA GLU A 148 -31.96 5.86 5.84
C GLU A 148 -33.15 5.97 6.79
N GLU A 149 -33.18 6.98 7.67
CA GLU A 149 -34.31 7.22 8.55
C GLU A 149 -35.56 7.59 7.75
N GLN A 150 -35.44 8.47 6.75
CA GLN A 150 -36.55 8.79 5.85
C GLN A 150 -37.07 7.56 5.12
N ASN A 151 -36.18 6.70 4.59
CA ASN A 151 -36.57 5.44 3.98
C ASN A 151 -37.28 4.50 4.96
N LYS A 152 -36.82 4.42 6.21
CA LYS A 152 -37.52 3.65 7.26
C LYS A 152 -38.92 4.21 7.52
N ARG A 153 -39.08 5.54 7.61
CA ARG A 153 -40.38 6.20 7.79
C ARG A 153 -41.31 5.92 6.61
N ILE A 154 -40.86 6.12 5.37
CA ILE A 154 -41.64 5.82 4.15
C ILE A 154 -42.00 4.34 4.08
N THR A 155 -41.06 3.44 4.40
CA THR A 155 -41.32 2.00 4.44
C THR A 155 -42.37 1.65 5.49
N ALA A 156 -42.33 2.28 6.66
CA ALA A 156 -43.34 2.11 7.70
C ALA A 156 -44.71 2.64 7.25
N GLU A 157 -44.78 3.78 6.57
CA GLU A 157 -46.02 4.30 5.98
C GLU A 157 -46.56 3.39 4.89
N LEU A 158 -45.71 2.93 3.98
CA LEU A 158 -46.08 1.99 2.92
C LEU A 158 -46.60 0.68 3.50
N ASN A 159 -46.00 0.19 4.59
CA ASN A 159 -46.53 -0.96 5.33
C ASN A 159 -47.88 -0.63 5.98
N LYS A 160 -48.05 0.53 6.62
CA LYS A 160 -49.37 0.96 7.15
C LYS A 160 -50.43 1.00 6.04
N TYR A 161 -50.11 1.50 4.86
CA TYR A 161 -51.01 1.48 3.71
C TYR A 161 -51.25 0.06 3.18
N LYS A 162 -50.24 -0.81 3.14
CA LYS A 162 -50.42 -2.24 2.81
C LYS A 162 -51.40 -2.91 3.78
N TYR A 163 -51.26 -2.72 5.09
CA TYR A 163 -52.19 -3.27 6.09
C TYR A 163 -53.60 -2.67 5.98
N LYS A 164 -53.72 -1.35 5.75
CA LYS A 164 -55.01 -0.68 5.48
C LYS A 164 -55.65 -1.14 4.15
N SER A 165 -54.84 -1.40 3.13
CA SER A 165 -55.29 -1.91 1.82
C SER A 165 -55.61 -3.41 1.87
N GLY A 166 -54.93 -4.17 2.72
CA GLY A 166 -55.24 -5.57 3.02
C GLY A 166 -56.55 -5.73 3.78
N ALA A 167 -56.95 -4.74 4.59
CA ALA A 167 -58.32 -4.64 5.11
C ALA A 167 -59.36 -4.25 4.03
N HIS A 168 -58.91 -3.64 2.92
CA HIS A 168 -59.72 -3.31 1.74
C HIS A 168 -59.62 -4.35 0.60
N GLU A 169 -58.84 -5.44 0.75
CA GLU A 169 -58.81 -6.55 -0.22
C GLU A 169 -60.18 -7.23 -0.32
N SER A 170 -60.97 -7.24 0.76
CA SER A 170 -62.38 -7.65 0.72
C SER A 170 -63.25 -6.77 -0.20
N SER A 171 -62.80 -5.55 -0.52
CA SER A 171 -63.47 -4.63 -1.46
C SER A 171 -62.88 -4.72 -2.88
N ARG A 172 -61.58 -5.02 -3.03
CA ARG A 172 -60.93 -5.18 -4.35
C ARG A 172 -61.30 -6.49 -5.04
N HIS A 173 -61.62 -7.53 -4.28
CA HIS A 173 -62.10 -8.79 -4.84
C HIS A 173 -63.44 -8.64 -5.59
N HIS A 174 -64.26 -7.65 -5.20
CA HIS A 174 -65.54 -7.35 -5.87
C HIS A 174 -65.35 -6.63 -7.21
N ASP A 175 -64.33 -5.77 -7.32
CA ASP A 175 -64.02 -5.07 -8.57
C ASP A 175 -63.30 -5.97 -9.58
N ASN A 176 -62.43 -6.88 -9.12
CA ASN A 176 -61.82 -7.89 -10.00
C ASN A 176 -62.85 -8.89 -10.57
N ALA A 177 -63.85 -9.29 -9.78
CA ALA A 177 -64.92 -10.16 -10.28
C ALA A 177 -65.77 -9.46 -11.36
N LYS A 178 -65.98 -8.14 -11.23
CA LYS A 178 -66.69 -7.34 -12.25
C LYS A 178 -65.85 -7.14 -13.51
N THR A 179 -64.54 -6.92 -13.39
CA THR A 179 -63.68 -6.79 -14.57
C THR A 179 -63.53 -8.10 -15.32
N GLU A 180 -63.47 -9.24 -14.63
CA GLU A 180 -63.48 -10.58 -15.25
C GLU A 180 -64.80 -10.85 -16.00
N ALA A 181 -65.96 -10.54 -15.40
CA ALA A 181 -67.26 -10.68 -16.06
C ALA A 181 -67.37 -9.81 -17.33
N LEU A 182 -66.94 -8.54 -17.26
CA LEU A 182 -66.91 -7.65 -18.42
C LEU A 182 -65.92 -8.13 -19.50
N GLN A 183 -64.82 -8.77 -19.11
CA GLN A 183 -63.85 -9.34 -20.03
C GLN A 183 -64.38 -10.59 -20.75
N GLU A 184 -65.19 -11.42 -20.08
CA GLU A 184 -65.92 -12.53 -20.70
C GLU A 184 -67.00 -12.04 -21.67
N GLU A 185 -67.78 -11.03 -21.29
CA GLU A 185 -68.77 -10.42 -22.19
C GLU A 185 -68.12 -9.81 -23.44
N LEU A 186 -66.98 -9.11 -23.28
CA LEU A 186 -66.20 -8.59 -24.42
C LEU A 186 -65.74 -9.72 -25.34
N LYS A 187 -65.33 -10.87 -24.78
CA LYS A 187 -64.91 -12.04 -25.56
C LYS A 187 -66.10 -12.66 -26.31
N ALA A 188 -67.27 -12.77 -25.67
CA ALA A 188 -68.49 -13.25 -26.31
C ALA A 188 -68.95 -12.32 -27.45
N ALA A 189 -68.92 -11.00 -27.22
CA ALA A 189 -69.24 -10.01 -28.25
C ALA A 189 -68.29 -10.09 -29.46
N ARG A 190 -66.99 -10.29 -29.23
CA ARG A 190 -66.01 -10.52 -30.32
C ARG A 190 -66.33 -11.77 -31.13
N MET A 191 -66.73 -12.86 -30.48
CA MET A 191 -67.15 -14.08 -31.18
C MET A 191 -68.40 -13.86 -32.02
N GLN A 192 -69.40 -13.16 -31.47
CA GLN A 192 -70.62 -12.81 -32.22
C GLN A 192 -70.32 -11.91 -33.43
N ILE A 193 -69.42 -10.93 -33.29
CA ILE A 193 -68.98 -10.10 -34.42
C ILE A 193 -68.33 -10.96 -35.51
N ASN A 194 -67.49 -11.92 -35.13
CA ASN A 194 -66.85 -12.82 -36.09
C ASN A 194 -67.87 -13.72 -36.81
N GLU A 195 -68.85 -14.27 -36.09
CA GLU A 195 -69.93 -15.07 -36.69
C GLU A 195 -70.79 -14.23 -37.66
N LEU A 196 -71.19 -13.03 -37.24
CA LEU A 196 -71.95 -12.11 -38.08
C LEU A 196 -71.14 -11.66 -39.30
N SER A 197 -69.84 -11.39 -39.14
CA SER A 197 -68.95 -11.07 -40.25
C SER A 197 -68.88 -12.21 -41.27
N GLY A 198 -68.82 -13.46 -40.82
CA GLY A 198 -68.90 -14.64 -41.67
C GLY A 198 -70.23 -14.74 -42.43
N LYS A 199 -71.36 -14.55 -41.72
CA LYS A 199 -72.70 -14.52 -42.35
C LYS A 199 -72.83 -13.40 -43.38
N VAL A 200 -72.28 -12.21 -43.09
CA VAL A 200 -72.25 -11.09 -44.03
C VAL A 200 -71.43 -11.43 -45.26
N MET A 201 -70.26 -12.04 -45.11
CA MET A 201 -69.47 -12.51 -46.26
C MET A 201 -70.23 -13.53 -47.10
N GLN A 202 -70.90 -14.49 -46.46
CA GLN A 202 -71.70 -15.49 -47.16
C GLN A 202 -72.88 -14.86 -47.91
N LEU A 203 -73.63 -13.99 -47.25
CA LEU A 203 -74.74 -13.26 -47.88
C LEU A 203 -74.24 -12.35 -49.01
N GLN A 204 -73.08 -11.72 -48.86
CA GLN A 204 -72.46 -10.94 -49.95
C GLN A 204 -72.09 -11.84 -51.14
N TYR A 205 -71.58 -13.05 -50.90
CA TYR A 205 -71.29 -14.01 -51.96
C TYR A 205 -72.57 -14.50 -52.65
N GLU A 206 -73.58 -14.90 -51.90
CA GLU A 206 -74.89 -15.32 -52.42
C GLU A 206 -75.56 -14.20 -53.21
N ASN A 207 -75.50 -12.96 -52.72
CA ASN A 207 -76.04 -11.79 -53.42
C ASN A 207 -75.31 -11.55 -54.74
N ARG A 208 -73.98 -11.65 -54.78
CA ARG A 208 -73.20 -11.58 -56.04
C ARG A 208 -73.61 -12.67 -57.03
N VAL A 209 -73.80 -13.90 -56.55
CA VAL A 209 -74.24 -15.03 -57.38
C VAL A 209 -75.65 -14.82 -57.90
N LEU A 210 -76.58 -14.37 -57.05
CA LEU A 210 -77.96 -14.07 -57.42
C LEU A 210 -78.03 -12.93 -58.45
N MET A 211 -77.29 -11.85 -58.26
CA MET A 211 -77.20 -10.75 -59.24
C MET A 211 -76.65 -11.24 -60.58
N SER A 212 -75.61 -12.09 -60.56
CA SER A 212 -75.08 -12.71 -61.79
C SER A 212 -76.08 -13.65 -62.46
N ASN A 213 -76.84 -14.44 -61.70
CA ASN A 213 -77.92 -15.28 -62.23
C ASN A 213 -79.04 -14.43 -62.83
N MET A 214 -79.45 -13.35 -62.17
CA MET A 214 -80.46 -12.42 -62.66
C MET A 214 -80.02 -11.77 -63.97
N GLN A 215 -78.77 -11.30 -64.05
CA GLN A 215 -78.18 -10.78 -65.29
C GLN A 215 -78.18 -11.81 -66.41
N ARG A 216 -77.96 -13.09 -66.11
CA ARG A 216 -78.08 -14.17 -67.10
C ARG A 216 -79.51 -14.40 -67.57
N TYR A 217 -80.50 -14.35 -66.67
CA TYR A 217 -81.91 -14.47 -67.02
C TYR A 217 -82.42 -13.24 -67.81
N ASP A 218 -81.95 -12.04 -67.48
CA ASP A 218 -82.27 -10.80 -68.19
C ASP A 218 -81.63 -10.78 -69.60
N LEU A 219 -80.40 -11.25 -69.73
CA LEU A 219 -79.77 -11.42 -71.05
C LEU A 219 -80.45 -12.51 -71.88
N ALA A 220 -80.92 -13.59 -71.24
CA ALA A 220 -81.70 -14.65 -71.88
C ALA A 220 -83.12 -14.20 -72.27
N SER A 221 -83.75 -13.31 -71.50
CA SER A 221 -85.05 -12.72 -71.82
C SER A 221 -84.95 -11.75 -73.00
N HIS A 222 -83.83 -11.02 -73.14
CA HIS A 222 -83.56 -10.23 -74.36
C HIS A 222 -83.31 -11.09 -75.61
N LEU A 223 -82.92 -12.37 -75.47
CA LEU A 223 -82.76 -13.32 -76.56
C LEU A 223 -84.04 -14.16 -76.83
N GLY A 224 -85.00 -14.16 -75.90
CA GLY A 224 -86.28 -14.82 -76.01
C GLY A 224 -87.44 -13.82 -75.99
N ILE A 225 -88.04 -13.59 -77.16
CA ILE A 225 -89.27 -12.81 -77.43
C ILE A 225 -88.99 -11.44 -78.09
N ARG A 226 -88.70 -11.51 -79.40
CA ARG A 226 -89.31 -10.59 -80.37
C ARG A 226 -90.79 -10.98 -80.50
N GLY A 227 -91.64 -10.27 -79.77
CA GLY A 227 -93.10 -10.40 -79.80
C GLY A 227 -93.73 -9.16 -79.18
N SER A 228 -93.82 -8.09 -79.99
CA SER A 228 -94.65 -6.88 -79.77
C SER A 228 -96.11 -7.27 -79.40
N PRO A 229 -96.95 -6.44 -78.74
CA PRO A 229 -97.17 -5.02 -79.09
C PRO A 229 -97.44 -4.01 -77.94
N ARG A 230 -97.02 -2.77 -78.22
CA ARG A 230 -97.75 -1.49 -78.06
C ARG A 230 -99.07 -1.51 -77.26
N ASP A 231 -99.14 -0.72 -76.19
CA ASP A 231 -100.01 0.47 -76.08
C ASP A 231 -100.03 1.02 -74.64
N SER A 232 -99.87 2.34 -74.50
CA SER A 232 -100.65 3.25 -73.64
C SER A 232 -99.80 4.39 -73.09
N ASP A 233 -100.05 5.57 -73.65
CA ASP A 233 -99.73 6.88 -73.10
C ASP A 233 -100.46 7.11 -71.77
N ALA A 234 -99.83 7.82 -70.82
CA ALA A 234 -100.49 8.80 -69.94
C ALA A 234 -99.46 9.53 -69.07
N GLU A 235 -99.62 10.84 -69.00
CA GLU A 235 -98.84 11.84 -68.28
C GLU A 235 -98.80 11.62 -66.75
N SER A 236 -97.75 12.10 -66.07
CA SER A 236 -97.91 12.99 -64.91
C SER A 236 -96.59 13.53 -64.37
N ASP A 237 -96.53 14.86 -64.42
CA ASP A 237 -95.85 15.83 -63.56
C ASP A 237 -95.62 15.41 -62.08
N ALA A 238 -94.44 15.74 -61.53
CA ALA A 238 -94.29 16.57 -60.33
C ALA A 238 -92.86 16.52 -59.75
N GLY A 239 -92.18 17.68 -59.77
CA GLY A 239 -91.33 18.21 -58.69
C GLY A 239 -90.02 17.47 -58.35
N LYS A 240 -89.00 18.08 -57.78
CA LYS A 240 -88.70 19.44 -57.33
C LYS A 240 -87.20 19.37 -56.96
N LYS A 241 -86.47 20.48 -57.21
CA LYS A 241 -85.19 21.01 -56.67
C LYS A 241 -84.47 20.15 -55.61
N GLU A 242 -83.14 20.12 -55.46
CA GLU A 242 -82.24 21.25 -55.17
C GLU A 242 -80.78 20.75 -55.30
N SER A 243 -79.89 21.51 -55.94
CA SER A 243 -78.43 21.30 -55.91
C SER A 243 -77.75 22.67 -55.97
N ASP A 244 -77.20 23.11 -54.85
CA ASP A 244 -76.25 24.24 -54.76
C ASP A 244 -74.92 23.67 -54.26
N ASP A 245 -73.90 23.76 -55.10
CA ASP A 245 -72.51 23.37 -54.84
C ASP A 245 -71.68 24.64 -54.99
N ASP A 246 -71.15 25.16 -53.88
CA ASP A 246 -70.39 26.40 -53.84
C ASP A 246 -68.92 26.14 -53.51
N SER A 247 -68.06 26.69 -54.36
CA SER A 247 -66.63 26.45 -54.44
C SER A 247 -65.86 27.59 -53.76
N ARG A 248 -64.88 27.28 -52.87
CA ARG A 248 -63.46 27.79 -52.89
C ARG A 248 -62.73 27.73 -51.53
N PRO A 249 -61.38 27.64 -51.52
CA PRO A 249 -60.53 27.48 -50.32
C PRO A 249 -59.87 28.79 -49.87
N PRO A 250 -59.18 28.85 -48.69
CA PRO A 250 -58.24 29.92 -48.41
C PRO A 250 -56.80 29.46 -48.14
N HIS A 251 -55.87 30.14 -48.81
CA HIS A 251 -54.45 30.30 -48.45
C HIS A 251 -54.29 31.36 -47.33
N ARG A 252 -53.21 31.25 -46.52
CA ARG A 252 -52.18 32.31 -46.32
C ARG A 252 -51.08 31.91 -45.30
N LYS A 253 -49.85 32.33 -45.60
CA LYS A 253 -48.65 32.35 -44.73
C LYS A 253 -48.36 33.80 -44.29
N ARG A 254 -47.67 33.95 -43.13
CA ARG A 254 -46.76 35.06 -42.69
C ARG A 254 -47.42 36.43 -42.38
N GLU A 255 -46.97 37.31 -41.46
CA GLU A 255 -45.71 37.50 -40.70
C GLU A 255 -45.90 38.57 -39.58
N GLY A 256 -45.21 38.43 -38.43
CA GLY A 256 -44.78 39.48 -37.46
C GLY A 256 -45.81 40.18 -36.55
N PRO A 257 -45.41 41.00 -35.53
CA PRO A 257 -44.05 41.35 -35.06
C PRO A 257 -43.84 41.51 -33.51
N ILE A 258 -42.56 41.53 -33.09
CA ILE A 258 -41.88 42.41 -32.08
C ILE A 258 -42.34 42.47 -30.60
N GLY A 259 -41.35 42.39 -29.69
CA GLY A 259 -41.36 42.90 -28.30
C GLY A 259 -40.59 41.92 -27.39
N GLY A 260 -39.45 42.22 -26.78
CA GLY A 260 -39.03 43.49 -26.17
C GLY A 260 -39.11 43.32 -24.64
N GLU A 261 -37.93 43.24 -24.01
CA GLU A 261 -37.58 43.58 -22.62
C GLU A 261 -38.35 43.01 -21.41
N SER A 262 -37.63 42.28 -20.56
CA SER A 262 -37.65 42.46 -19.09
C SER A 262 -36.48 41.72 -18.45
N ASP A 263 -35.52 42.50 -17.94
CA ASP A 263 -34.53 42.08 -16.95
C ASP A 263 -35.23 41.97 -15.59
N SER A 264 -34.99 40.89 -14.83
CA SER A 264 -35.24 40.85 -13.38
C SER A 264 -34.39 39.74 -12.77
N GLU A 265 -33.44 40.19 -11.96
CA GLU A 265 -32.59 39.41 -11.07
C GLU A 265 -33.39 38.79 -9.91
N GLU A 266 -32.81 37.75 -9.31
CA GLU A 266 -33.12 37.13 -8.01
C GLU A 266 -34.14 35.97 -7.90
N VAL A 267 -33.54 34.79 -7.61
CA VAL A 267 -33.92 33.88 -6.51
C VAL A 267 -35.18 33.02 -6.69
N ARG A 268 -34.97 31.79 -7.17
CA ARG A 268 -35.27 30.55 -6.42
C ARG A 268 -34.97 29.32 -7.25
N ASN A 269 -33.96 28.58 -6.81
CA ASN A 269 -33.93 27.12 -6.97
C ASN A 269 -35.25 26.56 -6.48
N ILE A 270 -35.98 25.86 -7.36
CA ILE A 270 -36.75 24.64 -7.13
C ILE A 270 -37.34 24.28 -8.50
N ARG A 271 -36.73 23.30 -9.16
CA ARG A 271 -37.40 22.57 -10.24
C ARG A 271 -37.38 21.10 -9.90
N CYS A 272 -38.52 20.63 -9.42
CA CYS A 272 -38.92 19.23 -9.45
C CYS A 272 -38.88 18.75 -10.91
N LEU A 273 -38.11 17.72 -11.21
CA LEU A 273 -38.27 16.94 -12.45
C LEU A 273 -38.21 15.45 -12.13
N THR A 274 -39.33 14.82 -12.49
CA THR A 274 -39.58 13.42 -12.78
C THR A 274 -38.39 12.67 -13.43
N PRO A 275 -38.12 11.41 -13.04
CA PRO A 275 -37.14 10.58 -13.73
C PRO A 275 -37.73 10.10 -15.06
N THR A 276 -37.35 10.75 -16.15
CA THR A 276 -37.43 10.13 -17.47
C THR A 276 -36.13 9.39 -17.74
N ARG A 277 -36.28 8.10 -17.98
CA ARG A 277 -35.28 7.12 -18.43
C ARG A 277 -34.37 7.71 -19.52
N SER A 278 -33.16 8.11 -19.13
CA SER A 278 -32.10 8.50 -20.07
C SER A 278 -31.42 7.24 -20.62
N PHE A 279 -31.58 7.02 -21.92
CA PHE A 279 -30.82 6.04 -22.69
C PHE A 279 -29.58 6.69 -23.31
N TYR A 280 -28.65 7.12 -22.47
CA TYR A 280 -27.28 7.43 -22.92
C TYR A 280 -26.30 6.82 -21.91
N PRO A 281 -25.28 6.06 -22.36
CA PRO A 281 -24.24 5.56 -21.48
C PRO A 281 -23.35 6.72 -21.04
N THR A 282 -23.33 6.99 -19.73
CA THR A 282 -22.35 7.85 -19.08
C THR A 282 -20.94 7.26 -19.28
N PRO A 283 -19.89 8.04 -19.61
CA PRO A 283 -18.55 7.51 -19.84
C PRO A 283 -17.86 7.21 -18.50
N SER A 284 -18.30 6.15 -17.82
CA SER A 284 -17.66 5.66 -16.57
C SER A 284 -16.31 4.96 -16.84
N GLY A 285 -15.94 4.73 -18.10
CA GLY A 285 -14.69 4.08 -18.47
C GLY A 285 -13.43 4.88 -18.13
N TRP A 286 -13.51 6.21 -18.07
CA TRP A 286 -12.34 7.08 -17.94
C TRP A 286 -11.83 7.15 -16.50
N GLN A 287 -12.74 7.20 -15.53
CA GLN A 287 -12.39 7.20 -14.11
C GLN A 287 -11.83 5.84 -13.66
N LYS A 288 -12.39 4.74 -14.17
CA LYS A 288 -11.87 3.39 -13.90
C LYS A 288 -10.48 3.17 -14.51
N SER A 289 -10.20 3.76 -15.68
CA SER A 289 -8.86 3.70 -16.29
C SER A 289 -7.82 4.54 -15.54
N PHE A 290 -8.21 5.65 -14.91
CA PHE A 290 -7.29 6.48 -14.11
C PHE A 290 -6.97 5.82 -12.77
N THR A 291 -7.96 5.25 -12.09
CA THR A 291 -7.74 4.50 -10.85
C THR A 291 -6.95 3.23 -11.09
N ASP A 292 -7.22 2.49 -12.17
CA ASP A 292 -6.45 1.31 -12.58
C ASP A 292 -5.00 1.68 -12.95
N ARG A 293 -4.79 2.82 -13.64
CA ARG A 293 -3.46 3.36 -13.94
C ARG A 293 -2.69 3.79 -12.69
N GLN A 294 -3.37 4.35 -11.69
CA GLN A 294 -2.75 4.70 -10.41
C GLN A 294 -2.43 3.44 -9.59
N GLN A 295 -3.35 2.47 -9.53
CA GLN A 295 -3.13 1.18 -8.87
C GLN A 295 -1.92 0.44 -9.48
N MET A 296 -1.75 0.45 -10.80
CA MET A 296 -0.57 -0.14 -11.45
C MET A 296 0.73 0.58 -11.06
N LYS A 297 0.71 1.90 -10.88
CA LYS A 297 1.87 2.65 -10.37
C LYS A 297 2.15 2.31 -8.90
N ASP A 298 1.13 2.19 -8.07
CA ASP A 298 1.28 1.87 -6.66
C ASP A 298 1.83 0.45 -6.47
N ILE A 299 1.30 -0.52 -7.23
CA ILE A 299 1.79 -1.91 -7.28
C ILE A 299 3.26 -1.94 -7.71
N ARG A 300 3.63 -1.13 -8.70
CA ARG A 300 5.02 -1.02 -9.15
C ARG A 300 5.94 -0.43 -8.08
N CYS A 301 5.56 0.71 -7.48
CA CYS A 301 6.34 1.34 -6.42
C CYS A 301 6.57 0.37 -5.24
N GLU A 302 5.53 -0.40 -4.89
CA GLU A 302 5.62 -1.41 -3.83
C GLU A 302 6.50 -2.60 -4.25
N ALA A 303 6.43 -3.07 -5.50
CA ALA A 303 7.31 -4.11 -6.03
C ALA A 303 8.79 -3.66 -6.06
N GLU A 304 9.07 -2.40 -6.43
CA GLU A 304 10.42 -1.83 -6.38
C GLU A 304 10.93 -1.71 -4.93
N ARG A 305 10.06 -1.32 -3.99
CA ARG A 305 10.37 -1.28 -2.55
C ARG A 305 10.71 -2.67 -2.01
N LEU A 306 9.90 -3.68 -2.36
CA LEU A 306 10.16 -5.08 -2.02
C LEU A 306 11.49 -5.54 -2.63
N GLY A 307 11.79 -5.15 -3.87
CA GLY A 307 13.07 -5.41 -4.52
C GLY A 307 14.25 -4.92 -3.68
N LYS A 308 14.23 -3.66 -3.25
CA LYS A 308 15.28 -3.07 -2.39
C LYS A 308 15.46 -3.83 -1.08
N THR A 309 14.37 -4.29 -0.45
CA THR A 309 14.42 -5.10 0.77
C THR A 309 15.10 -6.45 0.52
N ILE A 310 14.80 -7.11 -0.60
CA ILE A 310 15.43 -8.39 -0.96
C ILE A 310 16.91 -8.21 -1.28
N ASP A 311 17.32 -7.13 -1.94
CA ASP A 311 18.75 -6.83 -2.16
C ASP A 311 19.52 -6.72 -0.86
N ARG A 312 18.97 -6.01 0.13
CA ARG A 312 19.57 -5.90 1.46
C ARG A 312 19.70 -7.27 2.10
N LEU A 313 18.63 -8.07 2.07
CA LEU A 313 18.65 -9.42 2.63
C LEU A 313 19.66 -10.34 1.91
N ILE A 314 19.80 -10.24 0.59
CA ILE A 314 20.83 -10.95 -0.18
C ILE A 314 22.22 -10.49 0.24
N SER A 315 22.43 -9.19 0.43
CA SER A 315 23.70 -8.62 0.89
C SER A 315 24.07 -9.14 2.27
N ASP A 316 23.17 -9.00 3.25
CA ASP A 316 23.38 -9.43 4.63
C ASP A 316 23.67 -10.94 4.71
N THR A 317 22.90 -11.74 3.97
CA THR A 317 23.13 -13.19 3.89
C THR A 317 24.47 -13.52 3.24
N SER A 318 24.89 -12.74 2.24
CA SER A 318 26.20 -12.92 1.60
C SER A 318 27.33 -12.57 2.57
N THR A 319 27.16 -11.51 3.38
CA THR A 319 28.09 -11.14 4.45
C THR A 319 28.22 -12.25 5.49
N ILE A 320 27.11 -12.79 5.99
CA ILE A 320 27.09 -13.91 6.95
C ILE A 320 27.82 -15.13 6.35
N ILE A 321 27.56 -15.45 5.07
CA ILE A 321 28.26 -16.52 4.37
C ILE A 321 29.78 -16.23 4.30
N THR A 322 30.20 -15.01 3.97
CA THR A 322 31.64 -14.68 3.92
C THR A 322 32.30 -14.71 5.30
N GLU A 323 31.63 -14.22 6.34
CA GLU A 323 32.10 -14.24 7.72
C GLU A 323 32.25 -15.68 8.23
N ALA A 324 31.26 -16.53 7.97
CA ALA A 324 31.33 -17.96 8.31
C ALA A 324 32.51 -18.66 7.63
N ARG A 325 32.81 -18.33 6.36
CA ARG A 325 33.98 -18.86 5.66
C ARG A 325 35.30 -18.40 6.28
N ILE A 326 35.38 -17.14 6.68
CA ILE A 326 36.56 -16.57 7.33
C ILE A 326 36.76 -17.20 8.72
N TYR A 327 35.67 -17.42 9.46
CA TYR A 327 35.70 -18.11 10.75
C TYR A 327 36.20 -19.55 10.64
N VAL A 328 35.74 -20.30 9.63
CA VAL A 328 36.24 -21.65 9.35
C VAL A 328 37.72 -21.62 8.93
N ALA A 329 38.10 -20.70 8.04
CA ALA A 329 39.49 -20.58 7.58
C ALA A 329 40.48 -20.14 8.69
N ASN A 330 40.02 -19.34 9.67
CA ASN A 330 40.82 -18.87 10.79
C ASN A 330 40.76 -19.80 12.01
N GLY A 331 39.73 -20.67 12.10
CA GLY A 331 39.53 -21.64 13.18
C GLY A 331 40.58 -22.76 13.21
N ASP A 332 41.23 -23.04 12.08
CA ASP A 332 42.33 -24.01 11.97
C ASP A 332 43.59 -23.60 12.77
N LEU A 333 43.68 -22.37 13.28
CA LEU A 333 44.81 -21.91 14.09
C LEU A 333 44.65 -22.18 15.61
N PHE A 334 43.46 -22.56 16.07
CA PHE A 334 43.16 -22.77 17.50
C PHE A 334 42.25 -24.00 17.69
N GLY A 335 42.71 -25.16 17.21
CA GLY A 335 41.97 -26.43 17.24
C GLY A 335 41.73 -26.98 18.64
N LEU A 336 40.63 -26.58 19.28
CA LEU A 336 40.06 -27.28 20.43
C LEU A 336 38.56 -27.02 20.62
N MET A 337 37.72 -27.20 19.59
CA MET A 337 36.28 -27.39 19.78
C MET A 337 35.70 -28.36 18.74
N ASP A 338 35.40 -29.57 19.23
CA ASP A 338 34.39 -30.56 18.79
C ASP A 338 34.13 -30.79 17.28
N GLU A 339 34.60 -31.95 16.81
CA GLU A 339 34.29 -32.53 15.49
C GLU A 339 32.78 -32.79 15.26
N GLU A 340 31.96 -32.83 16.31
CA GLU A 340 30.50 -33.02 16.20
C GLU A 340 29.77 -31.78 15.67
N ASP A 341 30.32 -30.57 15.85
CA ASP A 341 29.68 -29.32 15.44
C ASP A 341 30.00 -28.95 13.99
N ASP A 342 31.11 -29.43 13.44
CA ASP A 342 31.55 -29.09 12.08
C ASP A 342 30.56 -29.64 11.03
N GLY A 343 30.03 -30.84 11.25
CA GLY A 343 28.96 -31.40 10.42
C GLY A 343 27.65 -30.61 10.46
N SER A 344 27.35 -29.91 11.56
CA SER A 344 26.17 -29.03 11.67
C SER A 344 26.40 -27.69 10.99
N ARG A 345 27.57 -27.07 11.20
CA ARG A 345 27.97 -25.82 10.55
C ARG A 345 28.04 -25.94 9.03
N ILE A 346 28.53 -27.07 8.51
CA ILE A 346 28.55 -27.34 7.06
C ILE A 346 27.11 -27.38 6.49
N ARG A 347 26.18 -28.05 7.19
CA ARG A 347 24.76 -28.11 6.78
C ARG A 347 24.08 -26.74 6.84
N GLU A 348 24.38 -25.95 7.86
CA GLU A 348 23.87 -24.58 8.01
C GLU A 348 24.42 -23.66 6.92
N HIS A 349 25.70 -23.77 6.59
CA HIS A 349 26.34 -23.01 5.53
C HIS A 349 25.74 -23.34 4.15
N GLU A 350 25.51 -24.64 3.88
CA GLU A 350 24.85 -25.09 2.66
C GLU A 350 23.39 -24.61 2.57
N LEU A 351 22.67 -24.61 3.70
CA LEU A 351 21.32 -24.07 3.80
C LEU A 351 21.29 -22.57 3.48
N LEU A 352 22.21 -21.78 4.04
CA LEU A 352 22.35 -20.35 3.75
C LEU A 352 22.65 -20.11 2.26
N TYR A 353 23.48 -20.94 1.64
CA TYR A 353 23.72 -20.87 0.19
C TYR A 353 22.45 -21.12 -0.63
N ARG A 354 21.66 -22.13 -0.26
CA ARG A 354 20.38 -22.43 -0.93
C ARG A 354 19.37 -21.29 -0.75
N ILE A 355 19.27 -20.73 0.45
CA ILE A 355 18.40 -19.57 0.75
C ILE A 355 18.85 -18.35 -0.06
N ASN A 356 20.16 -18.06 -0.11
CA ASN A 356 20.72 -16.96 -0.89
C ASN A 356 20.45 -17.13 -2.39
N ALA A 357 20.59 -18.35 -2.93
CA ALA A 357 20.26 -18.65 -4.32
C ALA A 357 18.77 -18.46 -4.61
N GLN A 358 17.89 -18.90 -3.71
CA GLN A 358 16.44 -18.70 -3.84
C GLN A 358 16.06 -17.22 -3.81
N MET A 359 16.64 -16.43 -2.90
CA MET A 359 16.40 -14.99 -2.85
C MET A 359 16.88 -14.28 -4.12
N LYS A 360 18.02 -14.68 -4.69
CA LYS A 360 18.51 -14.16 -5.97
C LYS A 360 17.59 -14.53 -7.14
N ALA A 361 17.07 -15.76 -7.17
CA ALA A 361 16.10 -16.19 -8.17
C ALA A 361 14.79 -15.38 -8.05
N PHE A 362 14.26 -15.26 -6.84
CA PHE A 362 13.07 -14.45 -6.56
C PHE A 362 13.27 -12.98 -6.94
N ARG A 363 14.43 -12.41 -6.64
CA ARG A 363 14.79 -11.05 -7.06
C ARG A 363 14.73 -10.89 -8.59
N LYS A 364 15.25 -11.87 -9.33
CA LYS A 364 15.20 -11.85 -10.80
C LYS A 364 13.76 -11.95 -11.32
N GLU A 365 12.92 -12.79 -10.70
CA GLU A 365 11.50 -12.90 -11.05
C GLU A 365 10.74 -11.62 -10.75
N LEU A 366 10.99 -11.00 -9.58
CA LEU A 366 10.41 -9.72 -9.19
C LEU A 366 10.81 -8.59 -10.15
N GLN A 367 12.07 -8.55 -10.57
CA GLN A 367 12.53 -7.60 -11.58
C GLN A 367 11.80 -7.82 -12.91
N THR A 368 11.69 -9.08 -13.35
CA THR A 368 10.94 -9.44 -14.56
C THR A 368 9.46 -9.04 -14.46
N PHE A 369 8.87 -9.10 -13.27
CA PHE A 369 7.51 -8.64 -13.00
C PHE A 369 7.39 -7.11 -13.11
N ILE A 370 8.32 -6.36 -12.50
CA ILE A 370 8.37 -4.89 -12.59
C ILE A 370 8.53 -4.43 -14.05
N ASP A 371 9.43 -5.06 -14.80
CA ASP A 371 9.66 -4.74 -16.22
C ASP A 371 8.41 -5.02 -17.08
N ARG A 372 7.55 -5.97 -16.67
CA ARG A 372 6.27 -6.24 -17.35
C ARG A 372 5.17 -5.25 -16.99
N LEU A 373 5.22 -4.65 -15.80
CA LEU A 373 4.29 -3.59 -15.39
C LEU A 373 4.51 -2.28 -16.16
N GLU A 374 5.64 -2.13 -16.86
CA GLU A 374 6.00 -0.93 -17.64
C GLU A 374 5.21 -0.72 -18.94
N VAL A 375 4.51 -1.74 -19.47
CA VAL A 375 3.91 -1.65 -20.80
C VAL A 375 2.39 -1.40 -20.73
N PRO A 376 2.01 -0.13 -20.79
CA PRO A 376 1.02 0.30 -21.77
C PRO A 376 1.61 1.45 -22.60
N LYS A 377 2.38 1.11 -23.66
CA LYS A 377 2.59 2.05 -24.76
C LYS A 377 1.31 2.09 -25.59
N SER A 378 0.56 3.17 -25.48
CA SER A 378 -0.48 3.54 -26.43
C SER A 378 0.12 3.50 -27.84
N SER A 379 -0.45 2.67 -28.70
CA SER A 379 -0.05 2.49 -30.10
C SER A 379 -0.47 3.67 -31.01
N ASP A 380 -0.62 4.88 -30.46
CA ASP A 380 -1.17 6.03 -31.20
C ASP A 380 -0.16 7.13 -31.55
N ASP A 381 1.12 6.98 -31.22
CA ASP A 381 2.14 7.99 -31.55
C ASP A 381 2.94 7.61 -32.82
N ARG A 382 2.22 7.31 -33.90
CA ARG A 382 2.80 7.12 -35.25
C ARG A 382 2.30 8.13 -36.29
N SER A 383 1.82 9.29 -35.86
CA SER A 383 1.38 10.33 -36.80
C SER A 383 1.66 11.75 -36.30
N ALA A 384 2.89 12.05 -35.91
CA ALA A 384 3.37 13.43 -35.83
C ALA A 384 4.90 13.38 -35.80
N ASP A 385 5.52 13.40 -36.98
CA ASP A 385 6.84 14.00 -37.22
C ASP A 385 7.23 13.75 -38.69
N GLU A 386 6.56 14.48 -39.58
CA GLU A 386 7.07 14.74 -40.92
C GLU A 386 7.79 16.09 -40.86
N PRO A 387 9.12 16.17 -41.06
CA PRO A 387 9.78 17.47 -41.12
C PRO A 387 9.58 18.09 -42.50
N LEU A 388 8.79 19.16 -42.54
CA LEU A 388 8.75 20.13 -43.63
C LEU A 388 10.16 20.69 -43.88
N SER A 389 10.84 20.18 -44.89
CA SER A 389 12.01 20.86 -45.48
C SER A 389 11.53 21.82 -46.57
N VAL A 390 11.45 23.10 -46.22
CA VAL A 390 11.38 24.20 -47.17
C VAL A 390 12.78 24.80 -47.29
N SER A 391 13.45 24.55 -48.41
CA SER A 391 14.56 25.35 -48.95
C SER A 391 14.81 24.91 -50.40
N GLN A 392 14.12 25.52 -51.35
CA GLN A 392 14.70 26.44 -52.35
C GLN A 392 13.61 27.07 -53.21
#